data_AF-A0A2E9WSN4-F1
#
_entry.id   AF-A0A2E9WSN4-F1
#
_cell.length_a   1.000
_cell.length_b   1.000
_cell.length_c   1.000
_cell.angle_alpha   90.00
_cell.angle_beta   90.00
_cell.angle_gamma   90.00
#
_symmetry.space_group_name_H-M   'P 1'
#
loop_
_entity.id
_entity.type
_entity.pdbx_description
1 polymer ?
#
loop_
_entity_poly.entity_id
_entity_poly.type
_entity_poly.pdbx_seq_one_letter_code
_entity_poly.pdbx_strand_id
1 'polypeptide(L)'
;MKGNYMLTKSELIEQLQTGVYEVTFTKVNGDNRVMPCTLMADHLPEFGTKLKESDTVDLDLDRISVWCTDANAWRAFKPSKLISFERMV
;
A
#
# COMPACT_ATOMS: atom_id res chain seq x y z
N MET A 1 -12.71 -17.45 -16.61
CA MET A 1 -13.33 -17.18 -15.31
C MET A 1 -12.62 -15.97 -14.71
N LYS A 2 -13.19 -14.76 -14.81
CA LYS A 2 -12.60 -13.56 -14.20
C LYS A 2 -13.27 -13.35 -12.85
N GLY A 3 -12.74 -14.02 -11.83
CA GLY A 3 -13.18 -13.82 -10.46
C GLY A 3 -12.80 -12.41 -10.02
N ASN A 4 -13.79 -11.62 -9.64
CA ASN A 4 -13.59 -10.35 -8.95
C ASN A 4 -13.04 -10.67 -7.55
N TYR A 5 -11.74 -10.92 -7.43
CA TYR A 5 -11.08 -11.08 -6.14
C TYR A 5 -10.79 -9.69 -5.59
N MET A 6 -11.55 -9.29 -4.57
CA MET A 6 -11.12 -8.20 -3.69
C MET A 6 -9.87 -8.71 -2.96
N LEU A 7 -8.71 -8.16 -3.33
CA LEU A 7 -7.42 -8.51 -2.73
C LEU A 7 -7.48 -8.30 -1.22
N THR A 8 -7.04 -9.29 -0.46
CA THR A 8 -6.92 -9.17 0.99
C THR A 8 -5.76 -8.23 1.35
N LYS A 9 -5.76 -7.71 2.59
CA LYS A 9 -4.67 -6.88 3.13
C LYS A 9 -3.30 -7.55 2.93
N SER A 10 -3.22 -8.85 3.18
CA SER A 10 -2.00 -9.64 3.04
C SER A 10 -1.54 -9.69 1.58
N GLU A 11 -2.45 -10.01 0.64
CA GLU A 11 -2.12 -10.07 -0.79
C GLU A 11 -1.66 -8.71 -1.35
N LEU A 12 -2.26 -7.61 -0.89
CA LEU A 12 -1.82 -6.26 -1.27
C LEU A 12 -0.38 -6.00 -0.80
N ILE A 13 -0.05 -6.38 0.44
CA ILE A 13 1.30 -6.21 1.00
C ILE A 13 2.30 -7.07 0.24
N GLU A 14 1.98 -8.34 -0.01
CA GLU A 14 2.84 -9.26 -0.78
C GLU A 14 3.10 -8.71 -2.18
N GLN A 15 2.08 -8.20 -2.86
CA GLN A 15 2.26 -7.58 -4.17
C GLN A 15 3.18 -6.35 -4.11
N LEU A 16 2.95 -5.43 -3.17
CA LEU A 16 3.76 -4.23 -2.98
C LEU A 16 5.24 -4.53 -2.69
N GLN A 17 5.54 -5.68 -2.07
CA GLN A 17 6.92 -6.12 -1.83
C GLN A 17 7.65 -6.57 -3.11
N THR A 18 6.92 -6.87 -4.19
CA THR A 18 7.46 -7.40 -5.45
C THR A 18 7.44 -6.41 -6.62
N GLY A 19 6.88 -5.22 -6.43
CA GLY A 19 6.73 -4.25 -7.52
C GLY A 19 6.29 -2.87 -7.05
N VAL A 20 6.16 -1.96 -8.01
CA VAL A 20 5.53 -0.66 -7.79
C VAL A 20 4.10 -0.73 -8.31
N TYR A 21 3.16 -0.30 -7.48
CA TYR A 21 1.75 -0.34 -7.77
C TYR A 21 1.13 1.05 -7.63
N GLU A 22 0.21 1.36 -8.53
CA GLU A 22 -0.63 2.54 -8.44
C GLU A 22 -1.89 2.19 -7.65
N VAL A 23 -2.11 2.94 -6.57
CA VAL A 23 -3.23 2.75 -5.65
C VAL A 23 -4.15 3.94 -5.77
N THR A 24 -5.39 3.70 -6.19
CA THR A 24 -6.44 4.71 -6.21
C THR A 24 -7.41 4.45 -5.07
N PHE A 25 -7.62 5.44 -4.20
CA PHE A 25 -8.52 5.31 -3.05
C PHE A 25 -9.29 6.61 -2.76
N THR A 26 -10.45 6.49 -2.13
CA THR A 26 -11.25 7.66 -1.73
C THR A 26 -10.78 8.20 -0.38
N LYS A 27 -10.47 9.49 -0.32
CA LYS A 27 -10.11 10.22 0.91
C LYS A 27 -11.32 10.39 1.83
N VAL A 28 -11.09 10.91 3.04
CA VAL A 28 -12.17 11.25 4.00
C VAL A 28 -13.11 12.34 3.50
N ASN A 29 -12.61 13.26 2.65
CA ASN A 29 -13.40 14.35 2.07
C ASN A 29 -14.17 13.94 0.80
N GLY A 30 -14.13 12.66 0.39
CA GLY A 30 -14.82 12.16 -0.80
C GLY A 30 -14.04 12.30 -2.11
N ASP A 31 -12.87 12.92 -2.10
CA ASP A 31 -11.99 13.05 -3.27
C ASP A 31 -11.18 11.78 -3.51
N ASN A 32 -10.93 11.44 -4.78
CA ASN A 32 -10.12 10.28 -5.13
C ASN A 32 -8.65 10.70 -5.23
N ARG A 33 -7.77 9.89 -4.64
CA ARG A 33 -6.34 10.08 -4.73
C ARG A 33 -5.71 8.88 -5.40
N VAL A 34 -4.89 9.17 -6.41
CA VAL A 34 -3.95 8.22 -7.00
C VAL A 34 -2.62 8.39 -6.27
N MET A 35 -2.02 7.29 -5.82
CA MET A 35 -0.65 7.30 -5.32
C MET A 35 0.13 6.09 -5.84
N PRO A 36 1.30 6.28 -6.44
CA PRO A 36 2.22 5.18 -6.72
C PRO A 36 2.96 4.80 -5.43
N CYS A 37 2.95 3.52 -5.08
CA CYS A 37 3.59 3.03 -3.87
C CYS A 37 4.22 1.65 -4.02
N THR A 38 5.15 1.36 -3.12
CA THR A 38 5.92 0.11 -3.09
C THR A 38 6.35 -0.23 -1.67
N LEU A 39 6.70 -1.49 -1.47
CA LEU A 39 7.38 -2.03 -0.29
C LEU A 39 8.63 -2.82 -0.70
N MET A 40 9.08 -2.71 -1.96
CA MET A 40 10.32 -3.32 -2.42
C MET A 40 11.50 -2.77 -1.63
N ALA A 41 12.32 -3.66 -1.06
CA ALA A 41 13.46 -3.30 -0.23
C ALA A 41 14.41 -2.31 -0.92
N ASP A 42 14.63 -2.46 -2.24
CA ASP A 42 15.48 -1.58 -3.05
C ASP A 42 14.96 -0.14 -3.19
N HIS A 43 13.64 0.06 -3.05
CA HIS A 43 13.00 1.37 -3.17
C HIS A 43 12.79 2.05 -1.81
N LEU A 44 12.99 1.34 -0.70
CA LEU A 44 12.86 1.90 0.63
C LEU A 44 14.12 2.72 0.97
N PRO A 45 13.97 3.85 1.69
CA PRO A 45 15.14 4.64 2.09
C PRO A 45 16.05 3.82 3.02
N GLU A 46 17.37 3.87 2.79
CA GLU A 46 18.42 3.19 3.60
C GLU A 46 18.39 3.54 5.11
N PHE A 47 17.61 4.54 5.52
CA PHE A 47 17.46 4.92 6.92
C PHE A 47 16.67 3.88 7.70
N GLY A 48 17.39 2.86 8.20
CA GLY A 48 17.45 2.43 9.61
C GLY A 48 16.16 2.10 10.35
N THR A 49 15.00 2.19 9.70
CA THR A 49 13.73 1.87 10.28
C THR A 49 13.62 0.37 10.08
N LYS A 50 14.22 -0.37 11.00
CA LYS A 50 13.69 -1.69 11.37
C LYS A 50 12.19 -1.49 11.36
N LEU A 51 11.49 -2.14 10.42
CA LEU A 51 10.08 -2.48 10.61
C LEU A 51 10.08 -3.13 11.98
N LYS A 52 9.83 -2.34 13.03
CA LYS A 52 9.77 -2.90 14.37
C LYS A 52 8.60 -3.83 14.24
N GLU A 53 8.86 -5.09 14.50
CA GLU A 53 7.86 -6.12 14.74
C GLU A 53 6.82 -5.69 15.82
N SER A 54 7.03 -4.53 16.45
CA SER A 54 6.14 -3.81 17.38
C SER A 54 5.25 -2.70 16.78
N ASP A 55 5.32 -2.39 15.48
CA ASP A 55 4.14 -1.87 14.78
C ASP A 55 3.26 -3.09 14.54
N THR A 56 2.59 -3.48 15.62
CA THR A 56 1.67 -4.61 15.63
C THR A 56 0.87 -4.55 14.34
N VAL A 57 0.96 -5.64 13.59
CA VAL A 57 -0.08 -6.08 12.67
C VAL A 57 -1.36 -6.19 13.50
N ASP A 58 -1.94 -5.04 13.81
CA ASP A 58 -3.35 -4.92 14.13
C ASP A 58 -4.02 -5.35 12.83
N LEU A 59 -4.30 -6.64 12.77
CA LEU A 59 -5.12 -7.26 11.74
C LEU A 59 -6.49 -6.56 11.69
N ASP A 60 -6.91 -5.95 12.80
CA ASP A 60 -8.11 -5.10 12.93
C ASP A 60 -7.97 -3.69 12.36
N LEU A 61 -6.77 -3.14 12.19
CA LEU A 61 -6.60 -1.80 11.61
C LEU A 61 -6.70 -1.89 10.08
N ASP A 62 -7.79 -1.35 9.54
CA ASP A 62 -8.04 -1.07 8.12
C ASP A 62 -7.07 0.01 7.59
N ARG A 63 -5.78 -0.33 7.55
CA ARG A 63 -4.69 0.54 7.14
C ARG A 63 -3.48 -0.29 6.69
N ILE A 64 -2.88 0.10 5.57
CA ILE A 64 -1.62 -0.45 5.04
C ILE A 64 -0.64 0.71 4.91
N SER A 65 0.53 0.59 5.55
CA SER A 65 1.64 1.53 5.42
C SER A 65 2.49 1.15 4.21
N VAL A 66 2.79 2.13 3.36
CA VAL A 66 3.49 1.95 2.08
C VAL A 66 4.47 3.10 1.83
N TRP A 67 5.51 2.84 1.07
CA TRP A 67 6.39 3.90 0.59
C TRP A 67 5.80 4.52 -0.68
N CYS A 68 5.49 5.82 -0.65
CA CYS A 68 5.01 6.53 -1.83
C CYS A 68 6.21 7.04 -2.62
N THR A 69 6.36 6.56 -3.86
CA THR A 69 7.53 6.85 -4.71
C THR A 69 7.52 8.28 -5.25
N ASP A 70 6.33 8.85 -5.51
CA ASP A 70 6.17 10.23 -5.95
C ASP A 70 6.54 11.23 -4.83
N ALA A 71 6.05 10.99 -3.63
CA ALA A 71 6.29 11.87 -2.48
C ALA A 71 7.59 11.57 -1.73
N ASN A 72 8.31 10.49 -2.08
CA ASN A 72 9.46 9.95 -1.34
C ASN A 72 9.24 9.94 0.18
N ALA A 73 8.08 9.43 0.59
CA ALA A 73 7.66 9.44 1.98
C ALA A 73 6.73 8.27 2.30
N TRP A 74 6.74 7.82 3.56
CA TRP A 74 5.77 6.86 4.06
C TRP A 74 4.36 7.44 4.02
N ARG A 75 3.45 6.70 3.41
CA ARG A 75 2.01 6.99 3.37
C ARG A 75 1.24 5.76 3.81
N ALA A 76 -0.02 5.94 4.13
CA ALA A 76 -0.90 4.82 4.42
C ALA A 76 -2.24 5.01 3.74
N PHE A 77 -2.82 3.91 3.27
CA PHE A 77 -4.17 3.89 2.73
C PHE A 77 -5.00 2.80 3.41
N LYS A 78 -6.31 2.92 3.25
CA LYS A 78 -7.29 1.98 3.79
C LYS A 78 -7.71 1.01 2.70
N PRO A 79 -7.47 -0.31 2.83
CA PRO A 79 -7.89 -1.27 1.82
C PRO A 79 -9.42 -1.25 1.64
N SER A 80 -10.20 -0.95 2.69
CA SER A 80 -11.67 -0.78 2.56
C SER A 80 -12.10 0.42 1.70
N LYS A 81 -11.20 1.37 1.41
CA LYS A 81 -11.47 2.53 0.53
C LYS A 81 -10.74 2.45 -0.80
N LEU A 82 -10.16 1.28 -1.10
CA LEU A 82 -9.44 1.03 -2.33
C LEU A 82 -10.42 0.95 -3.51
N ILE A 83 -10.11 1.67 -4.58
CA ILE A 83 -10.89 1.73 -5.82
C ILE A 83 -10.17 0.93 -6.91
N SER A 84 -8.87 1.17 -7.08
CA SER A 84 -8.03 0.46 -8.06
C SER A 84 -6.66 0.17 -7.46
N PHE A 85 -6.09 -0.95 -7.90
CA PHE A 85 -4.75 -1.41 -7.53
C PHE A 85 -4.11 -2.02 -8.77
N GLU A 86 -3.19 -1.30 -9.39
CA GLU A 86 -2.64 -1.65 -10.71
C GLU A 86 -1.12 -1.70 -10.65
N ARG A 87 -0.52 -2.75 -11.20
CA ARG A 87 0.95 -2.87 -11.27
C ARG A 87 1.48 -1.92 -12.33
N MET A 88 2.45 -1.09 -11.94
CA MET A 88 3.14 -0.18 -12.87
C MET A 88 4.37 -0.85 -13.48
N VAL A 89 5.16 -1.54 -12.64
CA VAL A 89 6.39 -2.27 -13.00
C VAL A 89 6.56 -3.51 -12.12
#